data_AF-A0A8J4AGB7-F1
#
_entry.id   AF-A0A8J4AGB7-F1
#
_cell.length_a   1.000
_cell.length_b   1.000
_cell.length_c   1.000
_cell.angle_alpha   90.00
_cell.angle_beta   90.00
_cell.angle_gamma   90.00
#
_symmetry.space_group_name_H-M   'P 1'
#
loop_
_entity.id
_entity.type
_entity.pdbx_description
1 polymer ?
#
loop_
_entity_poly.entity_id
_entity_poly.type
_entity_poly.pdbx_seq_one_letter_code
_entity_poly.pdbx_strand_id
1 'polypeptide(L)'
;MSAATLLARLYPPAVRERWGVDISREVTAAGIRSWPDTLAGAVRLWLQPSAWGDNRSGQTRQVLTVMLFAVVAATVLALRTVTPSTALTADIGHPATSLWLVPLLAGVALGAPLPRPRPASLRRLAVVAARTLAAPTVAVGLLLAAAWSGIAEHVTGPADLALVGYYWATLAFLAVRCCTLVARVSAATVLPSTRRLSVALPLFGLGLAMAAGQSLLAGGRTGLHPGGLAVTAVLAVLAATTVIAGHDLRRGQRTAD
;
A
#
# COMPACT_ATOMS: atom_id res chain seq x y z
N MET A 1 -2.61 1.89 24.77
CA MET A 1 -1.87 0.87 23.97
C MET A 1 -0.39 1.24 24.04
N SER A 2 0.51 0.29 24.33
CA SER A 2 1.94 0.57 24.32
C SER A 2 2.48 0.55 22.88
N ALA A 3 3.57 1.28 22.64
CA ALA A 3 4.22 1.32 21.32
C ALA A 3 4.72 -0.07 20.89
N ALA A 4 5.18 -0.89 21.84
CA ALA A 4 5.59 -2.27 21.58
C ALA A 4 4.42 -3.14 21.09
N THR A 5 3.21 -2.96 21.65
CA THR A 5 2.01 -3.65 21.14
C THR A 5 1.60 -3.16 19.75
N LEU A 6 1.86 -1.89 19.43
CA LEU A 6 1.66 -1.34 18.08
C LEU A 6 2.63 -1.96 17.08
N LEU A 7 3.92 -2.03 17.42
CA LEU A 7 4.97 -2.60 16.58
C LEU A 7 4.77 -4.11 16.37
N ALA A 8 4.42 -4.87 17.43
CA ALA A 8 4.09 -6.28 17.31
C ALA A 8 2.85 -6.52 16.43
N ARG A 9 1.93 -5.56 16.34
CA ARG A 9 0.77 -5.63 15.44
C ARG A 9 1.10 -5.42 13.97
N LEU A 10 2.26 -4.84 13.64
CA LEU A 10 2.72 -4.68 12.26
C LEU A 10 3.18 -5.99 11.66
N TYR A 11 3.55 -6.99 12.47
CA TYR A 11 3.93 -8.30 11.97
C TYR A 11 2.72 -9.08 11.43
N PRO A 12 2.91 -9.93 10.39
CA PRO A 12 1.86 -10.77 9.85
C PRO A 12 1.18 -11.62 10.94
N PRO A 13 -0.11 -11.97 10.81
CA PRO A 13 -0.85 -12.63 11.89
C PRO A 13 -0.21 -13.92 12.40
N ALA A 14 0.37 -14.74 11.51
CA ALA A 14 1.04 -15.99 11.89
C ALA A 14 2.28 -15.75 12.76
N VAL A 15 3.07 -14.74 12.40
CA VAL A 15 4.29 -14.35 13.11
C VAL A 15 3.93 -13.69 14.44
N ARG A 16 2.85 -12.89 14.45
CA ARG A 16 2.31 -12.28 15.66
C ARG A 16 1.74 -13.30 16.65
N GLU A 17 1.03 -14.31 16.16
CA GLU A 17 0.49 -15.38 16.99
C GLU A 17 1.60 -16.25 17.59
N ARG A 18 2.67 -16.49 16.83
CA ARG A 18 3.78 -17.35 17.26
C ARG A 18 4.85 -16.63 18.09
N TRP A 19 5.15 -15.38 17.77
CA TRP A 19 6.30 -14.63 18.33
C TRP A 19 5.95 -13.22 18.81
N GLY A 20 4.68 -12.79 18.74
CA GLY A 20 4.30 -11.40 19.05
C GLY A 20 4.54 -11.00 20.51
N VAL A 21 4.49 -11.95 21.44
CA VAL A 21 4.81 -11.70 22.87
C VAL A 21 6.30 -11.45 23.04
N ASP A 22 7.15 -12.23 22.38
CA ASP A 22 8.60 -12.11 22.46
C ASP A 22 9.08 -10.82 21.78
N ILE A 23 8.55 -10.53 20.58
CA ILE A 23 8.81 -9.25 19.88
C ILE A 23 8.38 -8.06 20.74
N SER A 24 7.21 -8.13 21.40
CA SER A 24 6.77 -7.04 22.27
C SER A 24 7.67 -6.86 23.49
N ARG A 25 8.22 -7.94 24.06
CA ARG A 25 9.18 -7.87 25.17
C ARG A 25 10.51 -7.29 24.73
N GLU A 26 11.02 -7.74 23.60
CA GLU A 26 12.30 -7.29 23.03
C GLU A 26 12.26 -5.81 22.64
N VAL A 27 11.19 -5.35 22.00
CA VAL A 27 10.97 -3.93 21.68
C VAL A 27 10.84 -3.07 22.94
N THR A 28 10.21 -3.61 23.99
CA THR A 28 10.11 -2.89 25.28
C THR A 28 11.47 -2.79 25.96
N ALA A 29 12.31 -3.83 25.85
CA ALA A 29 13.65 -3.87 26.42
C ALA A 29 14.66 -3.00 25.65
N ALA A 30 14.58 -2.97 24.32
CA ALA A 30 15.50 -2.23 23.45
C ALA A 30 15.14 -0.73 23.30
N GLY A 31 13.90 -0.35 23.63
CA GLY A 31 13.45 1.04 23.63
C GLY A 31 13.28 1.65 22.22
N ILE A 32 13.19 2.98 22.14
CA ILE A 32 12.85 3.72 20.90
C ILE A 32 13.93 3.60 19.81
N ARG A 33 15.18 3.36 20.21
CA ARG A 33 16.33 3.35 19.28
C ARG A 33 16.31 2.18 18.29
N SER A 34 15.68 1.06 18.64
CA SER A 34 15.56 -0.14 17.79
C SER A 34 14.31 -0.16 16.91
N TRP A 35 13.46 0.87 16.98
CA TRP A 35 12.23 0.92 16.19
C TRP A 35 12.49 0.87 14.68
N PRO A 36 13.48 1.58 14.11
CA PRO A 36 13.75 1.51 12.68
C PRO A 36 14.11 0.09 12.24
N ASP A 37 14.94 -0.61 13.02
CA ASP A 37 15.37 -1.98 12.73
C ASP A 37 14.22 -2.97 12.87
N THR A 38 13.35 -2.77 13.87
CA THR A 38 12.14 -3.58 14.07
C THR A 38 11.16 -3.40 12.89
N LEU A 39 10.97 -2.16 12.43
CA LEU A 39 10.16 -1.85 11.26
C LEU A 39 10.76 -2.45 9.99
N ALA A 40 12.07 -2.31 9.80
CA ALA A 40 12.79 -2.90 8.66
C ALA A 40 12.68 -4.43 8.67
N GLY A 41 12.80 -5.05 9.86
CA GLY A 41 12.61 -6.48 10.07
C GLY A 41 11.19 -6.93 9.74
N ALA A 42 10.18 -6.20 10.23
CA ALA A 42 8.77 -6.46 9.90
C ALA A 42 8.54 -6.38 8.39
N VAL A 43 9.04 -5.35 7.73
CA VAL A 43 8.92 -5.16 6.27
C VAL A 43 9.62 -6.28 5.51
N ARG A 44 10.85 -6.66 5.88
CA ARG A 44 11.56 -7.80 5.26
C ARG A 44 10.77 -9.10 5.40
N LEU A 45 10.18 -9.32 6.57
CA LEU A 45 9.38 -10.50 6.83
C LEU A 45 8.08 -10.47 6.00
N TRP A 46 7.46 -9.30 5.82
CA TRP A 46 6.35 -9.12 4.88
C TRP A 46 6.73 -9.39 3.42
N LEU A 47 7.99 -9.16 3.04
CA LEU A 47 8.50 -9.36 1.69
C LEU A 47 8.91 -10.81 1.38
N GLN A 48 8.93 -11.69 2.38
CA GLN A 48 9.32 -13.10 2.23
C GLN A 48 8.16 -14.03 2.62
N PRO A 49 7.17 -14.24 1.73
CA PRO A 49 6.01 -15.10 2.03
C PRO A 49 6.38 -16.54 2.37
N SER A 50 7.50 -17.03 1.82
CA SER A 50 8.06 -18.35 2.09
C SER A 50 8.55 -18.52 3.54
N ALA A 51 8.89 -17.43 4.22
CA ALA A 51 9.34 -17.45 5.61
C ALA A 51 8.18 -17.55 6.63
N TRP A 52 6.93 -17.48 6.19
CA TRP A 52 5.77 -17.46 7.10
C TRP A 52 5.44 -18.81 7.73
N GLY A 53 6.15 -19.89 7.36
CA GLY A 53 5.88 -21.25 7.82
C GLY A 53 4.58 -21.82 7.24
N ASP A 54 4.33 -23.11 7.49
CA ASP A 54 3.14 -23.85 7.05
C ASP A 54 1.86 -23.32 7.74
N ASN A 55 1.35 -22.20 7.26
CA ASN A 55 0.07 -21.68 7.69
C ASN A 55 -1.07 -22.23 6.85
N ARG A 56 -2.21 -22.42 7.51
CA ARG A 56 -3.51 -22.78 6.93
C ARG A 56 -3.69 -22.10 5.58
N SER A 57 -4.02 -22.88 4.55
CA SER A 57 -3.99 -22.58 3.10
C SER A 57 -4.66 -21.26 2.61
N GLY A 58 -5.25 -20.45 3.49
CA GLY A 58 -5.78 -19.11 3.21
C GLY A 58 -4.99 -17.93 3.81
N GLN A 59 -4.15 -18.12 4.83
CA GLN A 59 -3.53 -17.02 5.57
C GLN A 59 -2.48 -16.27 4.74
N THR A 60 -1.63 -17.00 4.01
CA THR A 60 -0.64 -16.42 3.08
C THR A 60 -1.31 -15.59 2.00
N ARG A 61 -2.43 -16.07 1.44
CA ARG A 61 -3.21 -15.34 0.42
C ARG A 61 -3.77 -14.04 0.96
N GLN A 62 -4.27 -14.04 2.20
CA GLN A 62 -4.83 -12.84 2.84
C GLN A 62 -3.76 -11.76 3.01
N VAL A 63 -2.60 -12.15 3.53
CA VAL A 63 -1.49 -11.25 3.80
C VAL A 63 -0.95 -10.67 2.48
N LEU A 64 -0.79 -11.49 1.44
CA LEU A 64 -0.37 -11.01 0.11
C LEU A 64 -1.35 -10.04 -0.52
N THR A 65 -2.65 -10.29 -0.40
CA THR A 65 -3.66 -9.35 -0.86
C THR A 65 -3.54 -8.02 -0.11
N VAL A 66 -3.44 -8.03 1.22
CA VAL A 66 -3.25 -6.80 2.01
C VAL A 66 -1.96 -6.07 1.62
N MET A 67 -0.88 -6.81 1.41
CA MET A 67 0.40 -6.27 0.97
C MET A 67 0.28 -5.58 -0.39
N LEU A 68 -0.36 -6.22 -1.39
CA LEU A 68 -0.60 -5.61 -2.70
C LEU A 68 -1.34 -4.27 -2.57
N PHE A 69 -2.41 -4.22 -1.77
CA PHE A 69 -3.16 -2.98 -1.55
C PHE A 69 -2.37 -1.93 -0.76
N ALA A 70 -1.48 -2.35 0.15
CA ALA A 70 -0.56 -1.44 0.82
C ALA A 70 0.46 -0.83 -0.16
N VAL A 71 0.98 -1.64 -1.09
CA VAL A 71 1.86 -1.15 -2.17
C VAL A 71 1.09 -0.18 -3.07
N VAL A 72 -0.15 -0.50 -3.47
CA VAL A 72 -1.02 0.43 -4.23
C VAL A 72 -1.16 1.77 -3.51
N ALA A 73 -1.46 1.75 -2.21
CA ALA A 73 -1.60 2.97 -1.42
C ALA A 73 -0.29 3.76 -1.36
N ALA A 74 0.85 3.07 -1.16
CA ALA A 74 2.18 3.69 -1.16
C ALA A 74 2.52 4.30 -2.53
N THR A 75 2.18 3.62 -3.64
CA THR A 75 2.33 4.14 -5.00
C THR A 75 1.52 5.41 -5.20
N VAL A 76 0.24 5.43 -4.79
CA VAL A 76 -0.62 6.62 -4.90
C VAL A 76 -0.05 7.78 -4.07
N LEU A 77 0.40 7.52 -2.85
CA LEU A 77 1.05 8.53 -2.01
C LEU A 77 2.34 9.07 -2.66
N ALA A 78 3.19 8.19 -3.19
CA ALA A 78 4.42 8.58 -3.87
C ALA A 78 4.13 9.45 -5.11
N LEU A 79 3.17 9.05 -5.94
CA LEU A 79 2.75 9.83 -7.11
C LEU A 79 2.20 11.20 -6.72
N ARG A 80 1.54 11.33 -5.56
CA ARG A 80 1.07 12.62 -5.02
C ARG A 80 2.18 13.55 -4.54
N THR A 81 3.39 13.04 -4.27
CA THR A 81 4.53 13.88 -3.85
C THR A 81 5.20 14.60 -5.03
N VAL A 82 4.99 14.12 -6.25
CA VAL A 82 5.48 14.77 -7.47
C VAL A 82 4.48 15.84 -7.88
N THR A 83 4.97 17.03 -8.24
CA THR A 83 4.18 18.00 -9.01
C THR A 83 3.60 17.32 -10.25
N PRO A 84 2.38 17.70 -10.72
CA PRO A 84 1.78 17.08 -11.89
C PRO A 84 2.74 17.26 -13.08
N SER A 85 3.49 16.20 -13.38
CA SER A 85 4.39 16.12 -14.50
C SER A 85 3.66 15.41 -15.62
N THR A 86 3.74 15.97 -16.82
CA THR A 86 3.08 15.47 -18.04
C THR A 86 3.42 14.01 -18.37
N ALA A 87 4.47 13.46 -17.74
CA ALA A 87 4.92 12.07 -17.91
C ALA A 87 4.08 11.03 -17.16
N LEU A 88 3.46 11.38 -16.03
CA LEU A 88 2.68 10.45 -15.18
C LEU A 88 1.20 10.84 -15.08
N THR A 89 0.80 11.95 -15.69
CA THR A 89 -0.62 12.28 -15.86
C THR A 89 -1.24 11.37 -16.90
N ALA A 90 -2.19 10.55 -16.45
CA ALA A 90 -3.03 9.75 -17.32
C ALA A 90 -3.91 10.71 -18.14
N ASP A 91 -3.52 10.95 -19.39
CA ASP A 91 -4.25 11.79 -20.31
C ASP A 91 -4.85 10.94 -21.43
N ILE A 92 -6.14 11.12 -21.67
CA ILE A 92 -6.90 10.45 -22.75
C ILE A 92 -6.34 10.90 -24.11
N GLY A 93 -5.78 12.12 -24.20
CA GLY A 93 -5.12 12.63 -25.39
C GLY A 93 -3.76 12.01 -25.71
N HIS A 94 -3.13 11.31 -24.74
CA HIS A 94 -1.78 10.76 -24.87
C HIS A 94 -1.72 9.30 -24.39
N PRO A 95 -2.23 8.32 -25.16
CA PRO A 95 -2.33 6.93 -24.71
C PRO A 95 -0.98 6.29 -24.34
N ALA A 96 0.13 6.79 -24.90
CA ALA A 96 1.48 6.35 -24.57
C ALA A 96 1.90 6.69 -23.12
N THR A 97 1.42 7.79 -22.54
CA THR A 97 1.70 8.15 -21.13
C THR A 97 0.82 7.38 -20.14
N SER A 98 -0.25 6.74 -20.61
CA SER A 98 -1.15 5.91 -19.79
C SER A 98 -0.83 4.41 -19.85
N LEU A 99 0.19 4.00 -20.61
CA LEU A 99 0.49 2.58 -20.84
C LEU A 99 0.87 1.81 -19.57
N TRP A 100 1.49 2.48 -18.59
CA TRP A 100 1.87 1.90 -17.29
C TRP A 100 0.66 1.57 -16.40
N LEU A 101 -0.49 2.26 -16.60
CA LEU A 101 -1.71 2.02 -15.83
C LEU A 101 -2.37 0.69 -16.18
N VAL A 102 -2.26 0.23 -17.43
CA VAL A 102 -2.88 -1.03 -17.87
C VAL A 102 -2.41 -2.24 -17.05
N PRO A 103 -1.10 -2.53 -16.96
CA PRO A 103 -0.62 -3.65 -16.15
C PRO A 103 -0.84 -3.41 -14.64
N LEU A 104 -0.83 -2.15 -14.18
CA LEU A 104 -1.09 -1.79 -12.80
C LEU A 104 -2.55 -2.12 -12.40
N LEU A 105 -3.52 -1.64 -13.18
CA LEU A 105 -4.94 -1.90 -12.98
C LEU A 105 -5.27 -3.38 -13.15
N ALA A 106 -4.64 -4.06 -14.12
CA ALA A 106 -4.79 -5.50 -14.29
C ALA A 106 -4.29 -6.27 -13.06
N GLY A 107 -3.14 -5.89 -12.50
CA GLY A 107 -2.61 -6.46 -11.26
C GLY A 107 -3.55 -6.26 -10.07
N VAL A 108 -4.10 -5.05 -9.91
CA VAL A 108 -5.10 -4.75 -8.86
C VAL A 108 -6.37 -5.58 -9.06
N ALA A 109 -6.92 -5.63 -10.28
CA ALA A 109 -8.14 -6.37 -10.58
C ALA A 109 -7.98 -7.87 -10.33
N LEU A 110 -6.82 -8.45 -10.66
CA LEU A 110 -6.52 -9.86 -10.42
C LEU A 110 -6.27 -10.17 -8.93
N GLY A 111 -5.69 -9.23 -8.18
CA GLY A 111 -5.42 -9.36 -6.75
C GLY A 111 -6.60 -8.96 -5.85
N ALA A 112 -7.63 -8.32 -6.40
CA ALA A 112 -8.79 -7.86 -5.65
C ALA A 112 -9.60 -9.04 -5.07
N PRO A 113 -9.95 -9.01 -3.77
CA PRO A 113 -10.85 -10.00 -3.20
C PRO A 113 -12.25 -9.83 -3.83
N LEU A 114 -12.77 -10.86 -4.48
CA LEU A 114 -14.12 -10.79 -5.03
C LEU A 114 -15.15 -11.05 -3.93
N PRO A 115 -16.09 -10.12 -3.69
CA PRO A 115 -17.20 -10.37 -2.77
C PRO A 115 -18.06 -11.50 -3.34
N ARG A 116 -18.52 -12.40 -2.46
CA ARG A 116 -19.60 -13.32 -2.84
C ARG A 116 -20.82 -12.46 -3.23
N PRO A 117 -21.49 -12.72 -4.36
CA PRO A 117 -22.62 -11.92 -4.83
C PRO A 117 -23.89 -12.22 -4.01
N ARG A 118 -23.81 -12.05 -2.68
CA ARG A 118 -24.95 -12.12 -1.78
C ARG A 118 -25.28 -10.71 -1.28
N PRO A 119 -26.51 -10.22 -1.46
CA PRO A 119 -26.88 -8.84 -1.13
C PRO A 119 -26.72 -8.53 0.36
N ALA A 120 -26.98 -9.50 1.24
CA ALA A 120 -26.79 -9.33 2.69
C ALA A 120 -25.32 -9.13 3.09
N SER A 121 -24.38 -9.85 2.46
CA SER A 121 -22.95 -9.64 2.71
C SER A 121 -22.47 -8.31 2.13
N LEU A 122 -22.98 -7.90 0.97
CA LEU A 122 -22.67 -6.60 0.37
C LEU A 122 -23.14 -5.46 1.27
N ARG A 123 -24.35 -5.54 1.83
CA ARG A 123 -24.86 -4.53 2.78
C ARG A 123 -24.00 -4.45 4.04
N ARG A 124 -23.62 -5.60 4.62
CA ARG A 124 -22.74 -5.63 5.79
C ARG A 124 -21.36 -5.05 5.47
N LEU A 125 -20.81 -5.37 4.29
CA LEU A 125 -19.55 -4.80 3.81
C LEU A 125 -19.65 -3.29 3.64
N ALA A 126 -20.73 -2.80 3.04
CA ALA A 126 -20.98 -1.38 2.84
C ALA A 126 -21.09 -0.63 4.16
N VAL A 127 -21.77 -1.19 5.17
CA VAL A 127 -21.85 -0.58 6.51
C VAL A 127 -20.49 -0.54 7.20
N VAL A 128 -19.72 -1.62 7.12
CA VAL A 128 -18.36 -1.65 7.69
C VAL A 128 -17.47 -0.63 6.97
N ALA A 129 -17.51 -0.61 5.64
CA ALA A 129 -16.78 0.33 4.81
C ALA A 129 -17.14 1.78 5.14
N ALA A 130 -18.44 2.10 5.16
CA ALA A 130 -18.94 3.42 5.52
C ALA A 130 -18.48 3.83 6.93
N ARG A 131 -18.57 2.95 7.93
CA ARG A 131 -18.08 3.26 9.29
C ARG A 131 -16.58 3.47 9.36
N THR A 132 -15.78 2.68 8.63
CA THR A 132 -14.32 2.85 8.59
C THR A 132 -13.88 4.06 7.79
N LEU A 133 -14.67 4.45 6.78
CA LEU A 133 -14.36 5.56 5.88
C LEU A 133 -15.00 6.87 6.29
N ALA A 134 -15.98 6.88 7.20
CA ALA A 134 -16.65 8.10 7.68
C ALA A 134 -15.64 9.10 8.26
N ALA A 135 -14.75 8.64 9.14
CA ALA A 135 -13.71 9.50 9.72
C ALA A 135 -12.79 10.13 8.66
N PRO A 136 -12.16 9.38 7.72
CA PRO A 136 -11.36 10.01 6.69
C PRO A 136 -12.18 10.82 5.68
N THR A 137 -13.46 10.50 5.40
CA THR A 137 -14.30 11.34 4.53
C THR A 137 -14.60 12.69 5.18
N VAL A 138 -14.87 12.72 6.49
CA VAL A 138 -15.03 13.98 7.22
C VAL A 138 -13.73 14.77 7.22
N ALA A 139 -12.58 14.15 7.45
CA ALA A 139 -11.28 14.82 7.43
C ALA A 139 -10.95 15.42 6.04
N VAL A 140 -11.21 14.68 4.96
CA VAL A 140 -11.07 15.17 3.58
C VAL A 140 -12.10 16.26 3.28
N GLY A 141 -13.34 16.12 3.77
CA GLY A 141 -14.37 17.14 3.62
C GLY A 141 -14.00 18.46 4.31
N LEU A 142 -13.39 18.39 5.48
CA LEU A 142 -12.84 19.57 6.18
C LEU A 142 -11.70 20.22 5.39
N LEU A 143 -10.79 19.42 4.81
CA LEU A 143 -9.73 19.93 3.93
C LEU A 143 -10.30 20.62 2.69
N LEU A 144 -11.30 20.03 2.05
CA LEU A 144 -11.96 20.62 0.88
C LEU A 144 -12.74 21.88 1.24
N ALA A 145 -13.45 21.89 2.36
CA ALA A 145 -14.14 23.09 2.85
C ALA A 145 -13.15 24.22 3.18
N ALA A 146 -12.01 23.90 3.81
CA ALA A 146 -10.94 24.86 4.07
C ALA A 146 -10.34 25.40 2.76
N ALA A 147 -10.11 24.54 1.77
CA ALA A 147 -9.63 24.95 0.45
C ALA A 147 -10.64 25.84 -0.28
N TRP A 148 -11.92 25.49 -0.27
CA TRP A 148 -12.98 26.24 -0.97
C TRP A 148 -13.36 27.54 -0.28
N SER A 149 -13.11 27.65 1.02
CA SER A 149 -13.33 28.88 1.78
C SER A 149 -12.30 29.98 1.52
N GLY A 150 -11.25 29.72 0.73
CA GLY A 150 -10.16 30.67 0.47
C GLY A 150 -9.24 30.94 1.67
N ILE A 151 -9.50 30.31 2.82
CA ILE A 151 -8.67 30.40 4.02
C ILE A 151 -7.25 29.88 3.72
N ALA A 152 -7.13 28.85 2.89
CA ALA A 152 -5.84 28.27 2.50
C ALA A 152 -4.92 29.27 1.77
N GLU A 153 -5.47 30.28 1.07
CA GLU A 153 -4.68 31.28 0.33
C GLU A 153 -4.06 32.35 1.25
N HIS A 154 -4.63 32.52 2.46
CA HIS A 154 -4.20 33.53 3.43
C HIS A 154 -3.33 32.96 4.55
N VAL A 155 -3.17 31.64 4.59
CA VAL A 155 -2.40 30.93 5.61
C VAL A 155 -0.91 30.98 5.23
N THR A 156 -0.10 31.69 6.02
CA THR A 156 1.35 31.80 5.82
C THR A 156 2.12 31.32 7.06
N GLY A 157 3.37 30.87 6.85
CA GLY A 157 4.28 30.48 7.93
C GLY A 157 3.92 29.13 8.59
N PRO A 158 3.94 29.00 9.92
CA PRO A 158 3.80 27.71 10.60
C PRO A 158 2.43 27.04 10.38
N ALA A 159 1.40 27.82 10.06
CA ALA A 159 0.07 27.31 9.77
C ALA A 159 0.00 26.60 8.40
N ASP A 160 0.83 26.99 7.43
CA ASP A 160 0.96 26.28 6.14
C ASP A 160 1.60 24.90 6.35
N LEU A 161 2.67 24.84 7.15
CA LEU A 161 3.28 23.56 7.56
C LEU A 161 2.30 22.66 8.30
N ALA A 162 1.46 23.22 9.17
CA ALA A 162 0.41 22.47 9.87
C ALA A 162 -0.65 21.94 8.89
N LEU A 163 -1.04 22.72 7.87
CA LEU A 163 -2.00 22.32 6.84
C LEU A 163 -1.43 21.21 5.95
N VAL A 164 -0.20 21.35 5.49
CA VAL A 164 0.53 20.32 4.72
C VAL A 164 0.68 19.04 5.55
N GLY A 165 1.06 19.18 6.82
CA GLY A 165 1.14 18.06 7.76
C GLY A 165 -0.20 17.37 7.96
N TYR A 166 -1.29 18.14 8.13
CA TYR A 166 -2.64 17.62 8.27
C TYR A 166 -3.14 16.92 7.00
N TYR A 167 -2.81 17.44 5.82
CA TYR A 167 -3.09 16.81 4.53
C TYR A 167 -2.41 15.44 4.43
N TRP A 168 -1.09 15.37 4.67
CA TRP A 168 -0.35 14.11 4.62
C TRP A 168 -0.79 13.12 5.70
N ALA A 169 -1.08 13.60 6.92
CA ALA A 169 -1.63 12.77 7.98
C ALA A 169 -2.99 12.17 7.59
N THR A 170 -3.84 12.95 6.93
CA THR A 170 -5.16 12.49 6.45
C THR A 170 -5.01 11.42 5.36
N LEU A 171 -4.10 11.63 4.41
CA LEU A 171 -3.80 10.64 3.36
C LEU A 171 -3.22 9.35 3.93
N ALA A 172 -2.25 9.45 4.85
CA ALA A 172 -1.68 8.28 5.53
C ALA A 172 -2.74 7.54 6.35
N PHE A 173 -3.59 8.27 7.06
CA PHE A 173 -4.71 7.69 7.80
C PHE A 173 -5.70 6.97 6.88
N LEU A 174 -6.07 7.58 5.75
CA LEU A 174 -6.93 6.95 4.75
C LEU A 174 -6.29 5.68 4.18
N ALA A 175 -5.00 5.71 3.84
CA ALA A 175 -4.25 4.56 3.35
C ALA A 175 -4.28 3.39 4.36
N VAL A 176 -3.99 3.67 5.64
CA VAL A 176 -4.07 2.68 6.72
C VAL A 176 -5.50 2.13 6.84
N ARG A 177 -6.52 2.99 6.81
CA ARG A 177 -7.93 2.56 6.90
C ARG A 177 -8.33 1.68 5.73
N CYS A 178 -7.94 2.02 4.50
CA CYS A 178 -8.15 1.19 3.31
C CYS A 178 -7.47 -0.18 3.47
N CYS A 179 -6.21 -0.22 3.91
CA CYS A 179 -5.51 -1.49 4.15
C CYS A 179 -6.24 -2.34 5.21
N THR A 180 -6.70 -1.72 6.31
CA THR A 180 -7.45 -2.44 7.35
C THR A 180 -8.82 -2.92 6.87
N LEU A 181 -9.47 -2.16 6.00
CA LEU A 181 -10.73 -2.54 5.37
C LEU A 181 -10.51 -3.76 4.47
N VAL A 182 -9.49 -3.74 3.62
CA VAL A 182 -9.10 -4.88 2.78
C VAL A 182 -8.77 -6.10 3.64
N ALA A 183 -8.05 -5.94 4.74
CA ALA A 183 -7.75 -7.04 5.68
C ALA A 183 -9.01 -7.64 6.32
N ARG A 184 -10.02 -6.82 6.65
CA ARG A 184 -11.30 -7.28 7.19
C ARG A 184 -12.21 -7.91 6.13
N VAL A 185 -12.23 -7.33 4.94
CA VAL A 185 -13.02 -7.83 3.80
C VAL A 185 -12.47 -9.15 3.32
N SER A 186 -11.15 -9.26 3.15
CA SER A 186 -10.48 -10.49 2.71
C SER A 186 -10.79 -11.70 3.62
N ALA A 187 -10.98 -11.49 4.92
CA ALA A 187 -11.41 -12.53 5.85
C ALA A 187 -12.86 -13.03 5.61
N ALA A 188 -13.70 -12.22 4.95
CA ALA A 188 -15.11 -12.51 4.68
C ALA A 188 -15.43 -12.84 3.21
N THR A 189 -14.44 -12.72 2.32
CA THR A 189 -14.58 -12.93 0.86
C THR A 189 -13.88 -14.19 0.38
N VAL A 190 -14.14 -14.58 -0.87
CA VAL A 190 -13.35 -15.63 -1.53
C VAL A 190 -11.98 -15.05 -1.84
N LEU A 191 -10.93 -15.58 -1.18
CA LEU A 191 -9.57 -15.13 -1.43
C LEU A 191 -9.14 -15.47 -2.87
N PRO A 192 -8.36 -14.59 -3.52
CA PRO A 192 -7.80 -14.88 -4.84
C PRO A 192 -6.94 -16.14 -4.77
N SER A 193 -7.01 -16.97 -5.81
CA SER A 193 -6.19 -18.18 -5.90
C SER A 193 -4.70 -17.83 -5.92
N THR A 194 -3.84 -18.73 -5.44
CA THR A 194 -2.37 -18.53 -5.46
C THR A 194 -1.88 -18.26 -6.89
N ARG A 195 -2.50 -18.90 -7.90
CA ARG A 195 -2.22 -18.67 -9.32
C ARG A 195 -2.60 -17.26 -9.81
N ARG A 196 -3.72 -16.70 -9.32
CA ARG A 196 -4.09 -15.31 -9.63
C ARG A 196 -3.12 -14.33 -8.98
N LEU A 197 -2.75 -14.54 -7.71
CA LEU A 197 -1.79 -13.68 -7.00
C LEU A 197 -0.39 -13.73 -7.63
N SER A 198 0.08 -14.90 -8.07
CA SER A 198 1.39 -15.06 -8.71
C SER A 198 1.48 -14.46 -10.12
N VAL A 199 0.34 -14.09 -10.72
CA VAL A 199 0.26 -13.30 -11.96
C VAL A 199 0.01 -11.81 -11.66
N ALA A 200 -0.83 -11.51 -10.65
CA ALA A 200 -1.15 -10.15 -10.23
C ALA A 200 0.08 -9.36 -9.77
N LEU A 201 0.92 -9.97 -8.92
CA LEU A 201 2.12 -9.34 -8.36
C LEU A 201 3.13 -8.90 -9.42
N PRO A 202 3.58 -9.76 -10.36
CA PRO A 202 4.50 -9.33 -11.41
C PRO A 202 3.87 -8.37 -12.41
N LEU A 203 2.56 -8.47 -12.70
CA LEU A 203 1.87 -7.47 -13.55
C LEU A 203 1.85 -6.10 -12.89
N PHE A 204 1.57 -6.04 -11.59
CA PHE A 204 1.60 -4.81 -10.83
C PHE A 204 3.02 -4.22 -10.77
N GLY A 205 4.02 -5.07 -10.50
CA GLY A 205 5.44 -4.67 -10.53
C GLY A 205 5.91 -4.18 -11.90
N LEU A 206 5.41 -4.78 -12.99
CA LEU A 206 5.68 -4.31 -14.35
C LEU A 206 5.13 -2.91 -14.58
N GLY A 207 3.90 -2.62 -14.13
CA GLY A 207 3.34 -1.27 -14.20
C GLY A 207 4.17 -0.24 -13.42
N LEU A 208 4.64 -0.61 -12.23
CA LEU A 208 5.54 0.24 -11.44
C LEU A 208 6.89 0.46 -12.11
N ALA A 209 7.48 -0.58 -12.71
CA ALA A 209 8.75 -0.47 -13.44
C ALA A 209 8.61 0.42 -14.67
N MET A 210 7.49 0.31 -15.40
CA MET A 210 7.17 1.20 -16.52
C MET A 210 7.03 2.66 -16.05
N ALA A 211 6.30 2.89 -14.95
CA ALA A 211 6.15 4.23 -14.36
C ALA A 211 7.51 4.83 -13.93
N ALA A 212 8.38 4.02 -13.30
CA ALA A 212 9.73 4.44 -12.93
C ALA A 212 10.59 4.75 -14.17
N GLY A 213 10.53 3.91 -15.20
CA GLY A 213 11.23 4.13 -16.47
C GLY A 213 10.78 5.40 -17.19
N GLN A 214 9.47 5.66 -17.24
CA GLN A 214 8.91 6.90 -17.79
C GLN A 214 9.36 8.13 -17.00
N SER A 215 9.41 8.02 -15.66
CA SER A 215 9.90 9.10 -14.79
C SER A 215 11.38 9.41 -15.04
N LEU A 216 12.22 8.38 -15.23
CA LEU A 216 13.63 8.54 -15.59
C LEU A 216 13.82 9.19 -16.95
N LEU A 217 13.08 8.73 -17.97
CA LEU A 217 13.14 9.29 -19.31
C LEU A 217 12.69 10.74 -19.35
N ALA A 218 11.66 11.09 -18.57
CA ALA A 218 11.20 12.47 -18.42
C ALA A 218 12.25 13.34 -17.71
N GLY A 219 12.85 12.84 -16.63
CA GLY A 219 13.93 13.53 -15.92
C GLY A 219 15.19 13.73 -16.77
N GLY A 220 15.52 12.79 -17.66
CA GLY A 220 16.62 12.94 -18.62
C GLY A 220 16.37 14.04 -19.66
N ARG A 221 15.10 14.31 -20.00
CA ARG A 221 14.71 15.36 -20.98
C ARG A 221 14.54 16.74 -20.37
N THR A 222 14.09 16.81 -19.11
CA THR A 222 13.69 18.06 -18.45
C THR A 222 14.61 18.49 -17.31
N GLY A 223 15.59 17.66 -16.96
CA GLY A 223 16.48 17.87 -15.83
C GLY A 223 16.12 16.99 -14.63
N LEU A 224 17.14 16.53 -13.90
CA LEU A 224 16.97 15.66 -12.74
C LEU A 224 16.63 16.48 -11.50
N HIS A 225 15.36 16.50 -11.13
CA HIS A 225 14.93 17.05 -9.85
C HIS A 225 15.06 16.01 -8.72
N PRO A 226 15.53 16.38 -7.53
CA PRO A 226 15.73 15.44 -6.42
C PRO A 226 14.44 14.73 -5.99
N GLY A 227 13.29 15.41 -6.08
CA GLY A 227 11.97 14.81 -5.83
C GLY A 227 11.58 13.74 -6.87
N GLY A 228 11.88 13.97 -8.14
CA GLY A 228 11.61 12.99 -9.21
C GLY A 228 12.48 11.74 -9.08
N LEU A 229 13.75 11.91 -8.68
CA LEU A 229 14.66 10.81 -8.38
C LEU A 229 14.19 9.98 -7.17
N ALA A 230 13.76 10.63 -6.10
CA ALA A 230 13.24 9.95 -4.92
C ALA A 230 12.00 9.10 -5.27
N VAL A 231 11.05 9.66 -6.02
CA VAL A 231 9.85 8.91 -6.43
C VAL A 231 10.18 7.78 -7.39
N THR A 232 11.08 7.99 -8.34
CA THR A 232 11.56 6.91 -9.21
C THR A 232 12.18 5.77 -8.40
N ALA A 233 13.02 6.09 -7.42
CA ALA A 233 13.64 5.09 -6.56
C ALA A 233 12.59 4.33 -5.73
N VAL A 234 11.60 5.04 -5.18
CA VAL A 234 10.48 4.41 -4.46
C VAL A 234 9.69 3.48 -5.38
N LEU A 235 9.33 3.91 -6.59
CA LEU A 235 8.61 3.09 -7.56
C LEU A 235 9.43 1.85 -7.97
N ALA A 236 10.73 2.00 -8.19
CA ALA A 236 11.63 0.90 -8.52
C ALA A 236 11.76 -0.12 -7.38
N VAL A 237 11.85 0.34 -6.12
CA VAL A 237 11.85 -0.53 -4.94
C VAL A 237 10.51 -1.27 -4.81
N LEU A 238 9.38 -0.57 -4.98
CA LEU A 238 8.05 -1.19 -4.97
C LEU A 238 7.87 -2.21 -6.12
N ALA A 239 8.45 -1.94 -7.30
CA ALA A 239 8.46 -2.87 -8.42
C ALA A 239 9.29 -4.13 -8.11
N ALA A 240 10.52 -3.96 -7.62
CA ALA A 240 11.40 -5.07 -7.27
C ALA A 240 10.77 -5.96 -6.20
N THR A 241 10.21 -5.35 -5.15
CA THR A 241 9.57 -6.07 -4.04
C THR A 241 8.34 -6.88 -4.49
N THR A 242 7.48 -6.33 -5.35
CA THR A 242 6.31 -7.04 -5.88
C THR A 242 6.70 -8.17 -6.84
N VAL A 243 7.75 -7.99 -7.64
CA VAL A 243 8.30 -9.02 -8.53
C VAL A 243 8.93 -10.16 -7.72
N ILE A 244 9.75 -9.85 -6.72
CA ILE A 244 10.39 -10.85 -5.84
C ILE A 244 9.32 -11.66 -5.11
N ALA A 245 8.34 -11.00 -4.48
CA ALA A 245 7.24 -11.68 -3.79
C ALA A 245 6.44 -12.58 -4.76
N GLY A 246 6.20 -12.13 -6.00
CA GLY A 246 5.56 -12.92 -7.04
C GLY A 246 6.36 -14.16 -7.46
N HIS A 247 7.69 -14.03 -7.57
CA HIS A 247 8.59 -15.13 -7.90
C HIS A 247 8.70 -16.17 -6.79
N ASP A 248 8.82 -15.73 -5.54
CA ASP A 248 8.89 -16.63 -4.38
C ASP A 248 7.62 -17.47 -4.25
N LEU A 249 6.46 -16.87 -4.53
CA LEU A 249 5.19 -17.61 -4.57
C LEU A 249 5.16 -18.67 -5.68
N ARG A 250 5.69 -18.37 -6.86
CA ARG A 250 5.77 -19.36 -7.95
C ARG A 250 6.71 -20.52 -7.61
N ARG A 251 7.81 -20.25 -6.88
CA ARG A 251 8.75 -21.29 -6.42
C ARG A 251 8.12 -22.18 -5.36
N GLY A 252 7.40 -21.60 -4.40
CA GLY A 252 6.65 -22.36 -3.40
C GLY A 252 5.55 -23.25 -3.99
N GLN A 253 4.95 -22.88 -5.13
CA GLN A 253 3.99 -23.75 -5.82
C GLN A 253 4.65 -24.98 -6.44
N ARG A 254 5.82 -24.83 -7.06
CA ARG A 254 6.52 -25.94 -7.75
C ARG A 254 7.10 -27.01 -6.83
N THR A 255 7.20 -26.73 -5.55
CA THR A 255 7.76 -27.66 -4.54
C THR A 255 6.66 -28.44 -3.80
N ALA A 256 5.39 -28.07 -4.00
CA ALA A 256 4.24 -28.70 -3.39
C ALA A 256 3.47 -29.64 -4.34
N ASP A 257 3.79 -29.61 -5.63
CA ASP A 257 3.31 -30.53 -6.68
C ASP A 257 4.35 -31.64 -6.89
#